data_AF-A0A7C0YXE8-F1
#
_entry.id   AF-A0A7C0YXE8-F1
#
_cell.length_a   1.000
_cell.length_b   1.000
_cell.length_c   1.000
_cell.angle_alpha   90.00
_cell.angle_beta   90.00
_cell.angle_gamma   90.00
#
_symmetry.space_group_name_H-M   'P 1'
#
loop_
_entity.id
_entity.type
_entity.pdbx_description
1 polymer ?
#
loop_
_entity_poly.entity_id
_entity_poly.type
_entity_poly.pdbx_seq_one_letter_code
_entity_poly.pdbx_strand_id
1 'polypeptide(L)'
;PIRFVDSLSYSLGRNGFFAATATDTAPLCGTYPRVAERRYGIKSMKTDYYAELGARILITAVMRIFARYEKVFIPFFTYSRLHYFRIFGKIERGVSKVNRMLDNFGYVSHCFSCGWRATELEKTCPICGKRTEFCEVYLGEIQNKEFLEKLVKELEKRMYVVERRFLEKVREEEPIPFYYDLHYLYKHMKKSSGEKIDKIVEKIRKEGYRASRTHFCPTGVKTDMPLQELMKVI
;
A
#
# COMPACT_ATOMS: atom_id res chain seq x y z
N PRO A 1 -10.79 -3.86 -13.46
CA PRO A 1 -11.49 -4.96 -12.72
C PRO A 1 -12.80 -4.52 -12.05
N ILE A 2 -12.91 -3.27 -11.59
CA ILE A 2 -13.96 -2.84 -10.64
C ILE A 2 -15.41 -3.11 -11.12
N ARG A 3 -15.68 -2.99 -12.42
CA ARG A 3 -17.01 -3.21 -13.02
C ARG A 3 -17.54 -4.64 -12.83
N PHE A 4 -16.66 -5.62 -12.62
CA PHE A 4 -17.03 -7.02 -12.46
C PHE A 4 -17.11 -7.44 -10.98
N VAL A 5 -16.61 -6.61 -10.06
CA VAL A 5 -16.49 -6.96 -8.64
C VAL A 5 -17.86 -7.09 -7.99
N ASP A 6 -18.85 -6.32 -8.44
CA ASP A 6 -20.21 -6.39 -7.90
C ASP A 6 -20.86 -7.76 -8.14
N SER A 7 -20.87 -8.22 -9.40
CA SER A 7 -21.39 -9.54 -9.75
C SER A 7 -20.61 -10.67 -9.07
N LEU A 8 -19.27 -10.54 -8.96
CA LEU A 8 -18.45 -11.48 -8.19
C LEU A 8 -18.80 -11.46 -6.69
N SER A 9 -19.11 -10.29 -6.14
CA SER A 9 -19.50 -10.15 -4.74
C SER A 9 -20.81 -10.83 -4.44
N TYR A 10 -21.71 -10.98 -5.42
CA TYR A 10 -22.88 -11.83 -5.29
C TYR A 10 -22.52 -13.32 -5.39
N SER A 11 -21.83 -13.72 -6.48
CA SER A 11 -21.62 -15.13 -6.85
C SER A 11 -20.59 -15.88 -5.98
N LEU A 12 -19.58 -15.20 -5.44
CA LEU A 12 -18.50 -15.89 -4.73
C LEU A 12 -18.99 -16.51 -3.41
N GLY A 13 -18.76 -17.81 -3.26
CA GLY A 13 -19.10 -18.56 -2.05
C GLY A 13 -18.24 -18.19 -0.83
N ARG A 14 -18.58 -18.76 0.34
CA ARG A 14 -17.75 -18.66 1.54
C ARG A 14 -16.39 -19.32 1.28
N ASN A 15 -15.31 -18.70 1.76
CA ASN A 15 -13.92 -19.16 1.59
C ASN A 15 -13.45 -19.20 0.12
N GLY A 16 -14.14 -18.49 -0.78
CA GLY A 16 -13.68 -18.33 -2.15
C GLY A 16 -12.40 -17.51 -2.23
N PHE A 17 -11.54 -17.80 -3.20
CA PHE A 17 -10.38 -16.98 -3.50
C PHE A 17 -10.76 -15.88 -4.49
N PHE A 18 -10.20 -14.70 -4.29
CA PHE A 18 -10.38 -13.56 -5.18
C PHE A 18 -9.03 -13.04 -5.61
N ALA A 19 -8.85 -12.87 -6.92
CA ALA A 19 -7.71 -12.21 -7.50
C ALA A 19 -8.18 -11.20 -8.55
N ALA A 20 -7.60 -10.00 -8.53
CA ALA A 20 -7.91 -8.98 -9.50
C ALA A 20 -6.65 -8.27 -9.99
N THR A 21 -6.69 -7.92 -11.27
CA THR A 21 -5.64 -7.13 -11.94
C THR A 21 -6.24 -5.80 -12.42
N ALA A 22 -5.59 -4.69 -12.10
CA ALA A 22 -5.93 -3.37 -12.62
C ALA A 22 -4.75 -2.83 -13.45
N THR A 23 -4.98 -2.62 -14.75
CA THR A 23 -3.99 -2.05 -15.69
C THR A 23 -4.13 -0.54 -15.86
N ASP A 24 -5.22 0.06 -15.36
CA ASP A 24 -5.45 1.50 -15.37
C ASP A 24 -4.71 2.19 -14.21
N THR A 25 -3.39 2.13 -14.27
CA THR A 25 -2.51 2.72 -13.26
C THR A 25 -2.56 4.24 -13.25
N ALA A 26 -2.74 4.90 -14.41
CA ALA A 26 -2.73 6.36 -14.46
C ALA A 26 -3.80 7.03 -13.53
N PRO A 27 -5.08 6.60 -13.52
CA PRO A 27 -6.03 7.04 -12.50
C PRO A 27 -5.57 6.71 -11.08
N LEU A 28 -5.22 5.46 -10.79
CA LEU A 28 -4.87 5.00 -9.43
C LEU A 28 -3.64 5.70 -8.85
N CYS A 29 -2.65 6.03 -9.69
CA CYS A 29 -1.41 6.71 -9.31
C CYS A 29 -1.51 8.25 -9.28
N GLY A 30 -2.72 8.81 -9.44
CA GLY A 30 -2.94 10.26 -9.30
C GLY A 30 -2.77 11.09 -10.57
N THR A 31 -2.50 10.50 -11.74
CA THR A 31 -2.44 11.25 -13.02
C THR A 31 -3.81 11.79 -13.41
N TYR A 32 -4.88 11.02 -13.16
CA TYR A 32 -6.26 11.42 -13.45
C TYR A 32 -7.18 11.25 -12.23
N PRO A 33 -7.10 12.14 -11.21
CA PRO A 33 -7.83 11.98 -9.95
C PRO A 33 -9.34 11.85 -10.09
N ARG A 34 -9.96 12.63 -10.98
CA ARG A 34 -11.41 12.55 -11.25
C ARG A 34 -11.82 11.25 -11.93
N VAL A 35 -10.92 10.61 -12.69
CA VAL A 35 -11.18 9.30 -13.28
C VAL A 35 -11.14 8.23 -12.19
N ALA A 36 -10.18 8.33 -11.26
CA ALA A 36 -10.10 7.43 -10.12
C ALA A 36 -11.35 7.55 -9.23
N GLU A 37 -11.79 8.78 -8.96
CA GLU A 37 -13.00 9.07 -8.19
C GLU A 37 -14.25 8.42 -8.84
N ARG A 38 -14.44 8.57 -10.15
CA ARG A 38 -15.57 7.94 -10.86
C ARG A 38 -15.52 6.42 -10.89
N ARG A 39 -14.33 5.81 -10.97
CA ARG A 39 -14.18 4.35 -11.13
C ARG A 39 -14.12 3.59 -9.81
N TYR A 40 -13.46 4.18 -8.81
CA TYR A 40 -13.13 3.53 -7.54
C TYR A 40 -13.81 4.20 -6.34
N GLY A 41 -14.50 5.32 -6.54
CA GLY A 41 -15.14 6.08 -5.46
C GLY A 41 -14.14 6.84 -4.58
N ILE A 42 -12.88 6.96 -5.00
CA ILE A 42 -11.80 7.58 -4.22
C ILE A 42 -10.98 8.48 -5.14
N LYS A 43 -10.83 9.74 -4.76
CA LYS A 43 -9.95 10.69 -5.45
C LYS A 43 -8.49 10.32 -5.14
N SER A 44 -7.73 9.94 -6.16
CA SER A 44 -6.31 9.63 -6.03
C SER A 44 -5.44 10.88 -5.91
N MET A 45 -4.21 10.69 -5.43
CA MET A 45 -3.21 11.74 -5.25
C MET A 45 -1.88 11.29 -5.86
N LYS A 46 -1.15 12.21 -6.51
CA LYS A 46 0.14 11.91 -7.16
C LYS A 46 1.31 12.04 -6.17
N THR A 47 1.31 11.21 -5.14
CA THR A 47 2.32 11.22 -4.06
C THR A 47 3.61 10.52 -4.46
N ASP A 48 4.67 10.60 -3.65
CA ASP A 48 5.92 9.84 -3.83
C ASP A 48 5.73 8.33 -3.62
N TYR A 49 4.69 7.93 -2.91
CA TYR A 49 4.28 6.55 -2.65
C TYR A 49 3.07 6.10 -3.49
N TYR A 50 2.86 6.72 -4.65
CA TYR A 50 1.68 6.53 -5.50
C TYR A 50 1.38 5.06 -5.83
N ALA A 51 2.41 4.21 -5.91
CA ALA A 51 2.23 2.79 -6.21
C ALA A 51 1.50 2.05 -5.08
N GLU A 52 1.87 2.29 -3.82
CA GLU A 52 1.15 1.69 -2.70
C GLU A 52 -0.23 2.35 -2.53
N LEU A 53 -0.33 3.67 -2.71
CA LEU A 53 -1.60 4.37 -2.64
C LEU A 53 -2.60 3.85 -3.68
N GLY A 54 -2.18 3.66 -4.92
CA GLY A 54 -3.00 3.10 -5.99
C GLY A 54 -3.46 1.68 -5.69
N ALA A 55 -2.58 0.84 -5.14
CA ALA A 55 -2.93 -0.50 -4.70
C ALA A 55 -3.97 -0.48 -3.57
N ARG A 56 -3.79 0.40 -2.57
CA ARG A 56 -4.75 0.58 -1.46
C ARG A 56 -6.08 1.15 -1.94
N ILE A 57 -6.12 2.06 -2.92
CA ILE A 57 -7.36 2.55 -3.54
C ILE A 57 -8.12 1.38 -4.20
N LEU A 58 -7.42 0.52 -4.95
CA LEU A 58 -8.03 -0.67 -5.56
C LEU A 58 -8.61 -1.61 -4.49
N ILE A 59 -7.84 -1.93 -3.46
CA ILE A 59 -8.26 -2.78 -2.34
C ILE A 59 -9.49 -2.19 -1.65
N THR A 60 -9.46 -0.88 -1.34
CA THR A 60 -10.55 -0.17 -0.66
C THR A 60 -11.83 -0.23 -1.47
N ALA A 61 -11.74 0.02 -2.78
CA ALA A 61 -12.90 -0.05 -3.67
C ALA A 61 -13.47 -1.48 -3.74
N VAL A 62 -12.62 -2.50 -3.79
CA VAL A 62 -13.03 -3.90 -3.77
C VAL A 62 -13.71 -4.27 -2.44
N MET A 63 -13.09 -3.92 -1.31
CA MET A 63 -13.62 -4.17 0.02
C MET A 63 -14.99 -3.51 0.23
N ARG A 64 -15.17 -2.27 -0.24
CA ARG A 64 -16.46 -1.56 -0.18
C ARG A 64 -17.55 -2.31 -0.94
N ILE A 65 -17.24 -2.84 -2.12
CA ILE A 65 -18.22 -3.60 -2.92
C ILE A 65 -18.59 -4.91 -2.24
N PHE A 66 -17.60 -5.68 -1.75
CA PHE A 66 -17.87 -6.93 -1.02
C PHE A 66 -18.66 -6.70 0.28
N ALA A 67 -18.38 -5.60 0.99
CA ALA A 67 -19.06 -5.25 2.24
C ALA A 67 -20.59 -5.10 2.08
N ARG A 68 -21.06 -4.63 0.91
CA ARG A 68 -22.50 -4.55 0.59
C ARG A 68 -23.22 -5.90 0.60
N TYR A 69 -22.46 -6.99 0.50
CA TYR A 69 -22.95 -8.37 0.51
C TYR A 69 -22.51 -9.11 1.79
N GLU A 70 -22.17 -8.39 2.86
CA GLU A 70 -21.70 -8.94 4.13
C GLU A 70 -20.46 -9.84 3.99
N LYS A 71 -19.65 -9.55 2.97
CA LYS A 71 -18.41 -10.25 2.64
C LYS A 71 -17.22 -9.36 2.94
N VAL A 72 -16.17 -9.98 3.49
CA VAL A 72 -14.88 -9.33 3.75
C VAL A 72 -13.86 -9.89 2.77
N PHE A 73 -13.13 -9.01 2.10
CA PHE A 73 -11.95 -9.38 1.33
C PHE A 73 -10.73 -9.30 2.24
N ILE A 74 -10.06 -10.43 2.46
CA ILE A 74 -8.84 -10.52 3.26
C ILE A 74 -7.65 -10.64 2.31
N PRO A 75 -6.86 -9.57 2.11
CA PRO A 75 -5.72 -9.59 1.21
C PRO A 75 -4.60 -10.49 1.77
N PHE A 76 -3.98 -11.27 0.89
CA PHE A 76 -2.82 -12.11 1.19
C PHE A 76 -1.56 -11.57 0.58
N PHE A 77 -1.67 -11.05 -0.63
CA PHE A 77 -0.54 -10.61 -1.40
C PHE A 77 -1.00 -9.54 -2.37
N THR A 78 -0.30 -8.41 -2.36
CA THR A 78 -0.54 -7.29 -3.27
C THR A 78 0.76 -6.86 -3.89
N TYR A 79 0.78 -6.58 -5.18
CA TYR A 79 1.95 -5.97 -5.80
C TYR A 79 1.63 -5.03 -6.95
N SER A 80 2.57 -4.15 -7.22
CA SER A 80 2.62 -3.30 -8.42
C SER A 80 3.85 -3.68 -9.24
N ARG A 81 3.68 -3.94 -10.55
CA ARG A 81 4.82 -4.21 -11.44
C ARG A 81 4.55 -3.65 -12.85
N LEU A 82 5.52 -2.93 -13.39
CA LEU A 82 5.48 -2.23 -14.68
C LEU A 82 4.29 -1.25 -14.75
N HIS A 83 3.10 -1.73 -15.13
CA HIS A 83 1.90 -0.92 -15.34
C HIS A 83 0.60 -1.62 -14.88
N TYR A 84 0.67 -2.51 -13.88
CA TYR A 84 -0.53 -3.05 -13.28
C TYR A 84 -0.40 -3.28 -11.77
N PHE A 85 -1.54 -3.22 -11.10
CA PHE A 85 -1.73 -3.67 -9.73
C PHE A 85 -2.35 -5.06 -9.73
N ARG A 86 -1.89 -5.93 -8.84
CA ARG A 86 -2.52 -7.22 -8.61
C ARG A 86 -2.76 -7.44 -7.13
N ILE A 87 -3.96 -7.86 -6.81
CA ILE A 87 -4.40 -8.19 -5.45
C ILE A 87 -4.86 -9.64 -5.42
N PHE A 88 -4.49 -10.35 -4.36
CA PHE A 88 -4.91 -11.71 -4.08
C PHE A 88 -5.42 -11.78 -2.65
N GLY A 89 -6.45 -12.56 -2.41
CA GLY A 89 -6.99 -12.78 -1.08
C GLY A 89 -8.08 -13.83 -1.07
N LYS A 90 -8.67 -14.00 0.12
CA LYS A 90 -9.88 -14.81 0.29
C LYS A 90 -11.07 -13.94 0.63
N ILE A 91 -12.25 -14.47 0.38
CA ILE A 91 -13.51 -13.92 0.85
C ILE A 91 -14.00 -14.71 2.04
N GLU A 92 -14.32 -14.00 3.12
CA GLU A 92 -15.09 -14.55 4.23
C GLU A 92 -16.44 -13.83 4.32
N ARG A 93 -17.38 -14.43 5.06
CA ARG A 93 -18.69 -13.84 5.34
C ARG A 93 -18.84 -13.53 6.81
N GLY A 94 -19.63 -12.51 7.12
CA GLY A 94 -20.09 -12.20 8.46
C GLY A 94 -20.01 -10.72 8.77
N VAL A 95 -21.12 -10.17 9.24
CA VAL A 95 -21.27 -8.75 9.60
C VAL A 95 -20.19 -8.29 10.57
N SER A 96 -19.91 -9.07 11.63
CA SER A 96 -18.86 -8.72 12.60
C SER A 96 -17.46 -8.62 11.97
N LYS A 97 -17.17 -9.43 10.93
CA LYS A 97 -15.89 -9.36 10.22
C LYS A 97 -15.83 -8.17 9.28
N VAL A 98 -16.95 -7.84 8.65
CA VAL A 98 -17.07 -6.62 7.84
C VAL A 98 -16.86 -5.39 8.70
N ASN A 99 -17.48 -5.30 9.87
CA ASN A 99 -17.31 -4.16 10.78
C ASN A 99 -15.83 -4.01 11.21
N ARG A 100 -15.17 -5.10 11.61
CA ARG A 100 -13.72 -5.07 11.93
C ARG A 100 -12.85 -4.65 10.74
N MET A 101 -13.22 -5.05 9.52
CA MET A 101 -12.52 -4.61 8.32
C MET A 101 -12.71 -3.09 8.11
N LEU A 102 -13.92 -2.57 8.32
CA LEU A 102 -14.22 -1.14 8.21
C LEU A 102 -13.47 -0.31 9.25
N ASP A 103 -13.21 -0.84 10.46
CA ASP A 103 -12.38 -0.17 11.48
C ASP A 103 -10.93 0.09 11.01
N ASN A 104 -10.47 -0.63 9.98
CA ASN A 104 -9.14 -0.44 9.37
C ASN A 104 -9.15 0.56 8.21
N PHE A 105 -10.28 1.20 7.93
CA PHE A 105 -10.36 2.29 6.96
C PHE A 105 -9.97 3.58 7.66
N GLY A 106 -9.10 4.35 7.04
CA GLY A 106 -8.67 5.62 7.58
C GLY A 106 -8.13 6.52 6.49
N TYR A 107 -7.64 7.68 6.89
CA TYR A 107 -7.17 8.68 5.94
C TYR A 107 -5.66 8.59 5.79
N VAL A 108 -5.17 8.87 4.59
CA VAL A 108 -3.79 9.30 4.40
C VAL A 108 -3.81 10.77 4.05
N SER A 109 -3.16 11.58 4.88
CA SER A 109 -2.96 13.00 4.64
C SER A 109 -1.54 13.24 4.14
N HIS A 110 -1.38 14.10 3.13
CA HIS A 110 -0.10 14.40 2.50
C HIS A 110 0.08 15.90 2.25
N CYS A 111 1.23 16.42 2.63
CA CYS A 111 1.65 17.77 2.33
C CYS A 111 2.58 17.79 1.12
N PHE A 112 2.06 18.20 -0.04
CA PHE A 112 2.85 18.34 -1.27
C PHE A 112 3.97 19.40 -1.22
N SER A 113 4.02 20.21 -0.18
CA SER A 113 5.05 21.24 -0.02
C SER A 113 6.31 20.77 0.71
N CYS A 114 6.20 19.80 1.63
CA CYS A 114 7.35 19.33 2.43
C CYS A 114 7.48 17.80 2.49
N GLY A 115 6.54 17.06 1.90
CA GLY A 115 6.53 15.60 1.92
C GLY A 115 5.94 14.98 3.19
N TRP A 116 5.57 15.79 4.20
CA TRP A 116 4.93 15.29 5.42
C TRP A 116 3.67 14.49 5.11
N ARG A 117 3.44 13.43 5.87
CA ARG A 117 2.24 12.61 5.78
C ARG A 117 1.90 11.96 7.11
N ALA A 118 0.64 11.60 7.27
CA ALA A 118 0.12 10.85 8.40
C ALA A 118 -1.02 9.93 7.96
N THR A 119 -1.27 8.88 8.73
CA THR A 119 -2.40 7.95 8.56
C THR A 119 -3.66 8.42 9.31
N GLU A 120 -3.81 9.73 9.44
CA GLU A 120 -4.91 10.41 10.12
C GLU A 120 -5.44 11.53 9.22
N LEU A 121 -6.65 12.02 9.51
CA LEU A 121 -7.22 13.15 8.78
C LEU A 121 -6.67 14.46 9.33
N GLU A 122 -5.69 15.01 8.62
CA GLU A 122 -5.00 16.23 9.02
C GLU A 122 -5.09 17.22 7.88
N LYS A 123 -5.86 18.29 8.03
CA LYS A 123 -6.14 19.28 6.96
C LYS A 123 -5.00 20.28 6.75
N THR A 124 -4.13 20.42 7.76
CA THR A 124 -3.03 21.37 7.79
C THR A 124 -1.77 20.64 8.21
N CYS A 125 -0.67 20.90 7.50
CA CYS A 125 0.60 20.25 7.78
C CYS A 125 1.19 20.80 9.10
N PRO A 126 1.55 19.95 10.08
CA PRO A 126 2.14 20.38 11.34
C PRO A 126 3.57 20.92 11.18
N ILE A 127 4.24 20.62 10.06
CA ILE A 127 5.63 21.04 9.81
C ILE A 127 5.69 22.44 9.16
N CYS A 128 4.84 22.71 8.16
CA CYS A 128 4.95 23.95 7.37
C CYS A 128 3.66 24.78 7.30
N GLY A 129 2.59 24.39 7.99
CA GLY A 129 1.33 25.13 8.07
C GLY A 129 0.50 25.16 6.77
N LYS A 130 0.99 24.54 5.69
CA LYS A 130 0.25 24.49 4.41
C LYS A 130 -0.84 23.43 4.42
N ARG A 131 -1.85 23.63 3.57
CA ARG A 131 -2.93 22.67 3.36
C ARG A 131 -2.40 21.32 2.87
N THR A 132 -2.98 20.25 3.38
CA THR A 132 -2.75 18.88 2.93
C THR A 132 -3.83 18.44 1.94
N GLU A 133 -3.49 17.47 1.12
CA GLU A 133 -4.51 16.64 0.47
C GLU A 133 -4.66 15.34 1.23
N PHE A 134 -5.85 14.75 1.20
CA PHE A 134 -6.13 13.50 1.89
C PHE A 134 -7.10 12.63 1.09
N CYS A 135 -6.99 11.31 1.28
CA CYS A 135 -8.01 10.38 0.83
C CYS A 135 -8.16 9.21 1.81
N GLU A 136 -9.36 8.64 1.87
CA GLU A 136 -9.66 7.50 2.73
C GLU A 136 -9.34 6.19 2.01
N VAL A 137 -8.55 5.34 2.65
CA VAL A 137 -8.16 4.03 2.14
C VAL A 137 -8.08 3.01 3.27
N TYR A 138 -8.05 1.73 2.92
CA TYR A 138 -7.73 0.66 3.84
C TYR A 138 -6.26 0.77 4.29
N LEU A 139 -6.05 0.94 5.60
CA LEU A 139 -4.75 1.08 6.25
C LEU A 139 -4.22 -0.24 6.84
N GLY A 140 -5.05 -1.28 6.91
CA GLY A 140 -4.62 -2.58 7.42
C GLY A 140 -3.57 -3.28 6.53
N GLU A 141 -3.19 -4.48 6.95
CA GLU A 141 -2.19 -5.29 6.25
C GLU A 141 -2.67 -5.71 4.84
N ILE A 142 -1.77 -5.59 3.87
CA ILE A 142 -2.01 -6.01 2.47
C ILE A 142 -1.08 -7.15 2.03
N GLN A 143 -0.18 -7.58 2.93
CA GLN A 143 0.75 -8.69 2.80
C GLN A 143 0.56 -9.59 4.02
N ASN A 144 0.06 -10.81 3.83
CA ASN A 144 -0.10 -11.76 4.91
C ASN A 144 1.17 -12.61 5.04
N LYS A 145 1.95 -12.40 6.10
CA LYS A 145 3.25 -13.05 6.30
C LYS A 145 3.16 -14.58 6.27
N GLU A 146 2.19 -15.16 7.00
CA GLU A 146 1.98 -16.61 7.05
C GLU A 146 1.68 -17.22 5.67
N PHE A 147 0.87 -16.54 4.85
CA PHE A 147 0.56 -16.98 3.50
C PHE A 147 1.79 -16.86 2.59
N LEU A 148 2.53 -15.75 2.68
CA LEU A 148 3.73 -15.54 1.89
C LEU A 148 4.81 -16.59 2.21
N GLU A 149 4.97 -16.98 3.47
CA GLU A 149 5.88 -18.07 3.88
C GLU A 149 5.50 -19.41 3.24
N LYS A 150 4.21 -19.76 3.27
CA LYS A 150 3.70 -20.98 2.62
C LYS A 150 3.91 -20.93 1.12
N LEU A 151 3.68 -19.78 0.49
CA LEU A 151 3.85 -19.59 -0.95
C LEU A 151 5.32 -19.67 -1.36
N VAL A 152 6.26 -19.09 -0.61
CA VAL A 152 7.70 -19.20 -0.86
C VAL A 152 8.15 -20.67 -0.85
N LYS A 153 7.72 -21.45 0.14
CA LYS A 153 8.02 -22.91 0.22
C LYS A 153 7.44 -23.68 -0.98
N GLU A 154 6.25 -23.32 -1.43
CA GLU A 154 5.62 -23.97 -2.59
C GLU A 154 6.34 -23.62 -3.90
N LEU A 155 6.77 -22.36 -4.07
CA LEU A 155 7.54 -21.93 -5.24
C LEU A 155 8.92 -22.57 -5.28
N GLU A 156 9.55 -22.80 -4.13
CA GLU A 156 10.82 -23.53 -4.01
C GLU A 156 10.68 -24.96 -4.53
N LYS A 157 9.67 -25.71 -4.06
CA LYS A 157 9.39 -27.08 -4.53
C LYS A 157 9.16 -27.18 -6.04
N ARG A 158 8.56 -26.14 -6.62
CA ARG A 158 8.25 -26.05 -8.06
C ARG A 158 9.35 -25.42 -8.90
N MET A 159 10.48 -25.05 -8.28
CA MET A 159 11.65 -24.46 -8.95
C MET A 159 11.39 -23.09 -9.61
N TYR A 160 10.42 -22.30 -9.10
CA TYR A 160 10.18 -20.92 -9.55
C TYR A 160 11.13 -19.93 -8.88
N VAL A 161 12.38 -19.87 -9.36
CA VAL A 161 13.47 -19.10 -8.72
C VAL A 161 13.20 -17.59 -8.68
N VAL A 162 12.68 -17.01 -9.77
CA VAL A 162 12.51 -15.55 -9.89
C VAL A 162 11.38 -15.04 -8.99
N GLU A 163 10.23 -15.70 -9.05
CA GLU A 163 9.05 -15.39 -8.24
C GLU A 163 9.33 -15.62 -6.76
N ARG A 164 10.04 -16.71 -6.41
CA ARG A 164 10.47 -16.98 -5.02
C ARG A 164 11.29 -15.82 -4.47
N ARG A 165 12.35 -15.40 -5.17
CA ARG A 165 13.21 -14.27 -4.76
C ARG A 165 12.44 -12.96 -4.62
N PHE A 166 11.41 -12.76 -5.45
CA PHE A 166 10.53 -11.60 -5.33
C PHE A 166 9.69 -11.67 -4.04
N LEU A 167 9.04 -12.81 -3.78
CA LEU A 167 8.22 -12.98 -2.59
C LEU A 167 9.03 -12.97 -1.29
N GLU A 168 10.28 -13.44 -1.31
CA GLU A 168 11.19 -13.30 -0.16
C GLU A 168 11.38 -11.83 0.21
N LYS A 169 11.57 -10.94 -0.77
CA LYS A 169 11.66 -9.50 -0.50
C LYS A 169 10.36 -8.92 0.06
N VAL A 170 9.22 -9.36 -0.47
CA VAL A 170 7.89 -8.88 -0.01
C VAL A 170 7.61 -9.36 1.42
N ARG A 171 8.03 -10.59 1.78
CA ARG A 171 7.83 -11.16 3.11
C ARG A 171 8.56 -10.37 4.20
N GLU A 172 9.74 -9.84 3.90
CA GLU A 172 10.53 -9.03 4.83
C GLU A 172 10.01 -7.59 4.99
N GLU A 173 8.93 -7.21 4.32
CA GLU A 173 8.34 -5.87 4.46
C GLU A 173 7.66 -5.68 5.81
N GLU A 174 7.90 -4.52 6.42
CA GLU A 174 7.15 -4.09 7.59
C GLU A 174 5.69 -3.83 7.21
N PRO A 175 4.71 -4.23 8.04
CA PRO A 175 3.28 -4.00 7.83
C PRO A 175 2.88 -2.54 8.12
N ILE A 176 3.70 -1.59 7.69
CA ILE A 176 3.50 -0.16 7.86
C ILE A 176 2.88 0.40 6.56
N PRO A 177 1.79 1.19 6.64
CA PRO A 177 1.22 1.83 5.48
C PRO A 177 2.18 2.85 4.86
N PHE A 178 2.35 2.73 3.54
CA PHE A 178 3.15 3.62 2.71
C PHE A 178 4.67 3.55 2.99
N TYR A 179 5.45 4.15 2.09
CA TYR A 179 6.91 4.15 2.14
C TYR A 179 7.44 5.54 1.78
N TYR A 180 8.62 5.89 2.25
CA TYR A 180 9.34 7.09 1.82
C TYR A 180 10.21 6.74 0.62
N ASP A 181 10.05 7.45 -0.50
CA ASP A 181 11.02 7.37 -1.60
C ASP A 181 12.23 8.23 -1.26
N LEU A 182 13.36 7.57 -0.97
CA LEU A 182 14.58 8.26 -0.58
C LEU A 182 15.12 9.16 -1.70
N HIS A 183 14.96 8.79 -2.98
CA HIS A 183 15.37 9.66 -4.09
C HIS A 183 14.53 10.93 -4.13
N TYR A 184 13.23 10.82 -3.87
CA TYR A 184 12.35 11.98 -3.75
C TYR A 184 12.78 12.88 -2.59
N LEU A 185 13.08 12.30 -1.41
CA LEU A 185 13.53 13.05 -0.24
C LEU A 185 14.89 13.74 -0.47
N TYR A 186 15.89 13.06 -1.03
CA TYR A 186 17.20 13.65 -1.37
C TYR A 186 17.05 14.84 -2.31
N LYS A 187 16.22 14.71 -3.36
CA LYS A 187 15.93 15.81 -4.28
C LYS A 187 15.25 16.98 -3.57
N HIS A 188 14.29 16.69 -2.68
CA HIS A 188 13.60 17.71 -1.90
C HIS A 188 14.56 18.47 -0.97
N MET A 189 15.52 17.77 -0.36
CA MET A 189 16.55 18.32 0.51
C MET A 189 17.71 18.98 -0.23
N LYS A 190 17.74 18.90 -1.58
CA LYS A 190 18.88 19.33 -2.41
C LYS A 190 20.20 18.67 -2.01
N LYS A 191 20.14 17.42 -1.54
CA LYS A 191 21.30 16.59 -1.19
C LYS A 191 21.52 15.52 -2.26
N SER A 192 22.78 15.13 -2.47
CA SER A 192 23.12 13.97 -3.30
C SER A 192 22.84 12.68 -2.53
N SER A 193 22.24 11.70 -3.20
CA SER A 193 22.06 10.35 -2.65
C SER A 193 23.43 9.71 -2.45
N GLY A 194 23.84 9.48 -1.20
CA GLY A 194 25.17 8.94 -0.89
C GLY A 194 25.18 7.53 -0.32
N GLU A 195 24.10 7.10 0.33
CA GLU A 195 24.12 5.87 1.12
C GLU A 195 23.28 4.74 0.51
N LYS A 196 23.77 3.51 0.69
CA LYS A 196 23.01 2.31 0.32
C LYS A 196 21.79 2.21 1.22
N ILE A 197 20.64 1.91 0.63
CA ILE A 197 19.34 1.79 1.32
C ILE A 197 19.43 0.82 2.50
N ASP A 198 20.16 -0.29 2.35
CA ASP A 198 20.31 -1.28 3.42
C ASP A 198 20.97 -0.66 4.67
N LYS A 199 21.95 0.24 4.48
CA LYS A 199 22.57 0.99 5.60
C LYS A 199 21.59 1.97 6.26
N ILE A 200 20.75 2.64 5.47
CA ILE A 200 19.73 3.56 5.98
C ILE A 200 18.71 2.77 6.82
N VAL A 201 18.23 1.63 6.33
CA VAL A 201 17.33 0.73 7.07
C VAL A 201 17.97 0.27 8.39
N GLU A 202 19.26 -0.08 8.38
CA GLU A 202 20.00 -0.43 9.61
C GLU A 202 20.11 0.74 10.59
N LYS A 203 20.38 1.96 10.13
CA LYS A 203 20.43 3.16 10.98
C LYS A 203 19.08 3.42 11.64
N ILE A 204 17.99 3.38 10.87
CA ILE A 204 16.62 3.56 11.37
C ILE A 204 16.31 2.51 12.46
N ARG A 205 16.68 1.24 12.23
CA ARG A 205 16.52 0.17 13.23
C ARG A 205 17.35 0.39 14.49
N LYS A 206 18.58 0.91 14.37
CA LYS A 206 19.43 1.25 15.52
C LYS A 206 18.86 2.37 16.38
N GLU A 207 18.10 3.27 15.79
CA GLU A 207 17.37 4.33 16.51
C GLU A 207 16.06 3.82 17.15
N GLY A 208 15.74 2.53 17.01
CA GLY A 208 14.58 1.89 17.66
C GLY A 208 13.30 1.86 16.81
N TYR A 209 13.35 2.35 15.57
CA TYR A 209 12.22 2.36 14.66
C TYR A 209 12.14 1.08 13.83
N ARG A 210 10.94 0.69 13.41
CA ARG A 210 10.76 -0.39 12.44
C ARG A 210 11.13 0.13 11.06
N ALA A 211 11.80 -0.71 10.28
CA ALA A 211 12.15 -0.36 8.90
C ALA A 211 12.32 -1.57 8.00
N SER A 212 11.91 -1.42 6.74
CA SER A 212 12.21 -2.37 5.66
C SER A 212 12.31 -1.64 4.32
N ARG A 213 12.87 -2.31 3.32
CA ARG A 213 12.64 -1.92 1.92
C ARG A 213 11.20 -2.22 1.53
N THR A 214 10.80 -1.84 0.32
CA THR A 214 9.52 -2.27 -0.26
C THR A 214 9.63 -2.64 -1.73
N HIS A 215 8.81 -3.60 -2.16
CA HIS A 215 8.67 -3.98 -3.55
C HIS A 215 7.98 -2.92 -4.42
N PHE A 216 7.24 -1.98 -3.81
CA PHE A 216 6.54 -0.92 -4.54
C PHE A 216 7.50 0.09 -5.17
N CYS A 217 8.68 0.30 -4.58
CA CYS A 217 9.67 1.24 -5.06
C CYS A 217 11.09 0.77 -4.70
N PRO A 218 12.01 0.65 -5.68
CA PRO A 218 13.39 0.25 -5.42
C PRO A 218 14.13 1.16 -4.43
N THR A 219 13.73 2.43 -4.37
CA THR A 219 14.27 3.48 -3.49
C THR A 219 13.38 3.76 -2.28
N GLY A 220 12.37 2.91 -2.05
CA GLY A 220 11.39 3.04 -0.99
C GLY A 220 11.83 2.37 0.31
N VAL A 221 11.59 3.08 1.42
CA VAL A 221 11.72 2.54 2.79
C VAL A 221 10.40 2.68 3.53
N LYS A 222 9.89 1.58 4.06
CA LYS A 222 8.79 1.59 5.03
C LYS A 222 9.36 1.78 6.41
N THR A 223 8.83 2.71 7.18
CA THR A 223 9.24 2.95 8.56
C THR A 223 8.17 3.75 9.32
N ASP A 224 8.13 3.56 10.63
CA ASP A 224 7.34 4.38 11.56
C ASP A 224 8.13 5.58 12.12
N MET A 225 9.37 5.78 11.65
CA MET A 225 10.16 6.98 11.94
C MET A 225 9.48 8.24 11.37
N PRO A 226 9.30 9.30 12.18
CA PRO A 226 8.79 10.59 11.71
C PRO A 226 9.67 11.19 10.60
N LEU A 227 9.05 11.90 9.65
CA LEU A 227 9.76 12.49 8.51
C LEU A 227 10.96 13.36 8.92
N GLN A 228 10.81 14.18 9.97
CA GLN A 228 11.88 15.06 10.43
C GLN A 228 13.09 14.30 10.97
N GLU A 229 12.89 13.14 11.57
CA GLU A 229 13.96 12.26 12.05
C GLU A 229 14.59 11.51 10.88
N LEU A 230 13.78 11.00 9.95
CA LEU A 230 14.28 10.37 8.73
C LEU A 230 15.17 11.31 7.93
N MET A 231 14.80 12.59 7.82
CA MET A 231 15.61 13.63 7.15
C MET A 231 16.94 13.93 7.86
N LYS A 232 17.10 13.58 9.14
CA LYS A 232 18.39 13.68 9.85
C LYS A 232 19.28 12.47 9.58
N VAL A 233 18.68 11.29 9.39
CA VAL A 233 19.38 10.04 9.08
C VAL A 233 19.98 10.04 7.66
N ILE A 234 19.33 10.75 6.72
CA ILE A 234 19.71 10.81 5.28
C ILE A 234 20.39 12.13 4.86
#